data_AF-A0AAX2EZ32-F1
#
_entry.id   AF-A0AAX2EZ32-F1
#
_cell.length_a   1.000
_cell.length_b   1.000
_cell.length_c   1.000
_cell.angle_alpha   90.00
_cell.angle_beta   90.00
_cell.angle_gamma   90.00
#
_symmetry.space_group_name_H-M   'P 1'
#
loop_
_entity.id
_entity.type
_entity.pdbx_description
1 polymer ?
#
loop_
_entity_poly.entity_id
_entity_poly.type
_entity_poly.pdbx_seq_one_letter_code
_entity_poly.pdbx_strand_id
1 'polypeptide(L)'
;MQKIMFKRAGMTACVFLLGWAGAIGYMSWQYDFDFSPWQKDEASVLPMTLDIFKRQCVGENDALMRTIVPGDKSQSIYLAAVFSCLSERSDALMHKLSLAVTGYRNVSCVQKAESEGRTDDECKKELDERMLMHRALKELSSK
;
A
#
# COMPACT_ATOMS: atom_id res chain seq x y z
N MET A 1 13.23 -12.84 40.81
CA MET A 1 13.28 -12.76 39.34
C MET A 1 12.09 -12.05 38.70
N GLN A 2 10.84 -12.26 39.13
CA GLN A 2 9.65 -11.60 38.55
C GLN A 2 9.72 -10.06 38.50
N LYS A 3 10.18 -9.37 39.56
CA LYS A 3 10.29 -7.90 39.58
C LYS A 3 11.22 -7.31 38.50
N ILE A 4 12.25 -8.06 38.07
CA ILE A 4 13.19 -7.63 37.02
C ILE A 4 12.54 -7.80 35.64
N MET A 5 11.75 -8.86 35.44
CA MET A 5 11.00 -9.09 34.21
C MET A 5 9.90 -8.01 34.02
N PHE A 6 9.17 -7.65 35.08
CA PHE A 6 8.16 -6.58 35.01
C PHE A 6 8.78 -5.21 34.68
N LYS A 7 9.96 -4.89 35.24
CA LYS A 7 10.68 -3.65 34.90
C LYS A 7 11.16 -3.63 33.44
N ARG A 8 11.66 -4.76 32.92
CA ARG A 8 12.05 -4.88 31.50
C ARG A 8 10.84 -4.78 30.58
N ALA A 9 9.75 -5.46 30.89
CA ALA A 9 8.51 -5.41 30.12
C ALA A 9 7.90 -3.99 30.08
N GLY A 10 7.93 -3.28 31.21
CA GLY A 10 7.49 -1.87 31.28
C GLY A 10 8.36 -0.96 30.43
N MET A 11 9.69 -1.12 30.48
CA MET A 11 10.61 -0.32 29.66
C MET A 11 10.43 -0.59 28.16
N THR A 12 10.26 -1.85 27.76
CA THR A 12 9.97 -2.18 26.35
C THR A 12 8.63 -1.62 25.88
N ALA A 13 7.60 -1.64 26.75
CA ALA A 13 6.32 -1.03 26.43
C ALA A 13 6.44 0.49 26.23
N CYS A 14 7.21 1.20 27.08
CA CYS A 14 7.47 2.63 26.91
C CYS A 14 8.20 2.94 25.61
N VAL A 15 9.25 2.19 25.27
CA VAL A 15 9.99 2.37 24.01
C VAL A 15 9.09 2.12 22.80
N PHE A 16 8.26 1.08 22.85
CA PHE A 16 7.30 0.80 21.79
C PHE A 16 6.29 1.94 21.62
N LEU A 17 5.68 2.42 22.70
CA LEU A 17 4.69 3.49 22.66
C LEU A 17 5.28 4.81 22.14
N LEU A 18 6.50 5.16 22.56
CA LEU A 18 7.19 6.35 22.07
C LEU A 18 7.56 6.22 20.59
N GLY A 19 8.06 5.04 20.16
CA GLY A 19 8.35 4.78 18.76
C GLY A 19 7.09 4.83 17.89
N TRP A 20 5.99 4.25 18.38
CA TRP A 20 4.70 4.27 17.71
C TRP A 20 4.12 5.68 17.59
N ALA A 21 4.13 6.46 18.67
CA ALA A 21 3.70 7.85 18.65
C ALA A 21 4.56 8.71 17.71
N GLY A 22 5.87 8.47 17.69
CA GLY A 22 6.79 9.13 16.75
C GLY A 22 6.47 8.77 15.29
N ALA A 23 6.19 7.51 14.99
CA ALA A 23 5.81 7.06 13.65
C ALA A 23 4.48 7.67 13.20
N ILE A 24 3.46 7.66 14.06
CA ILE A 24 2.16 8.31 13.80
C ILE A 24 2.36 9.81 13.56
N GLY A 25 3.11 10.48 14.42
CA GLY A 25 3.39 11.92 14.31
C GLY A 25 4.11 12.26 13.01
N TYR A 26 5.11 11.46 12.63
CA TYR A 26 5.81 11.62 11.36
C TYR A 26 4.86 11.41 10.17
N MET A 27 4.05 10.35 10.18
CA MET A 27 3.14 10.07 9.07
C MET A 27 2.06 11.16 8.93
N SER A 28 1.54 11.67 10.05
CA SER A 28 0.56 12.76 10.05
C SER A 28 1.18 14.08 9.57
N TRP A 29 2.37 14.44 10.04
CA TRP A 29 3.04 15.68 9.60
C TRP A 29 3.51 15.63 8.14
N GLN A 30 4.08 14.50 7.71
CA GLN A 30 4.76 14.39 6.43
C GLN A 30 3.80 14.08 5.26
N TYR A 31 2.65 13.45 5.55
CA TYR A 31 1.68 12.99 4.54
C TYR A 31 0.24 13.46 4.80
N ASP A 32 0.04 14.37 5.76
CA ASP A 32 -1.27 14.92 6.15
C ASP A 32 -2.32 13.82 6.46
N PHE A 33 -1.84 12.67 6.96
CA PHE A 33 -2.70 11.54 7.29
C PHE A 33 -3.33 11.75 8.67
N ASP A 34 -4.66 11.68 8.72
CA ASP A 34 -5.42 11.81 9.95
C ASP A 34 -5.68 10.44 10.57
N PHE A 35 -5.02 10.19 11.71
CA PHE A 35 -5.18 8.97 12.51
C PHE A 35 -6.30 9.08 13.55
N SER A 36 -7.15 10.11 13.50
CA SER A 36 -8.17 10.31 14.53
C SER A 36 -9.21 9.18 14.52
N PRO A 37 -9.54 8.62 15.70
CA PRO A 37 -10.52 7.54 15.81
C PRO A 37 -11.96 8.01 15.55
N TRP A 38 -12.16 9.30 15.25
CA TRP A 38 -13.46 9.94 15.03
C TRP A 38 -13.78 10.15 13.54
N GLN A 39 -12.90 9.74 12.64
CA GLN A 39 -13.20 9.77 11.21
C GLN A 39 -14.34 8.81 10.88
N LYS A 40 -15.40 9.35 10.28
CA LYS A 40 -16.59 8.58 9.86
C LYS A 40 -16.40 7.88 8.52
N ASP A 41 -15.45 8.36 7.72
CA ASP A 41 -15.00 7.72 6.49
C ASP A 41 -13.68 7.02 6.79
N GLU A 42 -13.46 5.83 6.23
CA GLU A 42 -12.16 5.15 6.31
C GLU A 42 -11.07 6.15 5.94
N ALA A 43 -10.17 6.46 6.89
CA ALA A 43 -9.03 7.34 6.68
C ALA A 43 -8.36 6.95 5.36
N SER A 44 -8.62 7.72 4.30
CA SER A 44 -8.24 7.28 2.97
C SER A 44 -6.73 7.23 2.95
N VAL A 45 -6.16 6.03 2.82
CA VAL A 45 -4.70 5.83 2.69
C VAL A 45 -4.22 6.26 1.30
N LEU A 46 -5.16 6.61 0.41
CA LEU A 46 -4.91 6.97 -0.97
C LEU A 46 -4.08 8.26 -1.12
N PRO A 47 -4.37 9.39 -0.44
CA PRO A 47 -3.57 10.61 -0.54
C PRO A 47 -2.14 10.38 -0.04
N MET A 48 -1.99 9.66 1.08
CA MET A 48 -0.68 9.28 1.62
C MET A 48 0.10 8.42 0.62
N THR A 49 -0.53 7.41 0.04
CA THR A 49 0.13 6.51 -0.92
C THR A 49 0.54 7.24 -2.20
N LEU A 50 -0.32 8.14 -2.70
CA LEU A 50 -0.01 8.98 -3.84
C LEU A 50 1.16 9.93 -3.58
N ASP A 51 1.23 10.53 -2.38
CA ASP A 51 2.32 11.43 -2.02
C ASP A 51 3.66 10.70 -1.86
N ILE A 52 3.65 9.48 -1.31
CA ILE A 52 4.81 8.59 -1.28
C ILE A 52 5.32 8.30 -2.70
N PHE A 53 4.42 7.92 -3.62
CA PHE A 53 4.81 7.63 -5.01
C PHE A 53 5.36 8.86 -5.71
N LYS A 54 4.74 10.03 -5.54
CA LYS A 54 5.26 11.29 -6.08
C LYS A 54 6.67 11.57 -5.60
N ARG A 55 6.94 11.48 -4.30
CA ARG A 55 8.27 11.75 -3.75
C ARG A 55 9.32 10.76 -4.23
N GLN A 56 8.97 9.47 -4.33
CA GLN A 56 9.86 8.45 -4.85
C GLN A 56 10.18 8.69 -6.33
N CYS A 57 9.16 8.93 -7.16
CA CYS A 57 9.35 9.17 -8.59
C CYS A 57 10.10 10.47 -8.88
N VAL A 58 9.86 11.54 -8.10
CA VAL A 58 10.65 12.79 -8.20
C VAL A 58 12.09 12.52 -7.79
N GLY A 59 12.33 11.79 -6.70
CA GLY A 59 13.69 11.45 -6.25
C GLY A 59 14.47 10.60 -7.24
N GLU A 60 13.81 9.61 -7.87
CA GLU A 60 14.42 8.75 -8.91
C GLU A 60 14.76 9.53 -10.19
N ASN A 61 14.05 10.63 -10.45
CA ASN A 61 14.26 11.48 -11.62
C ASN A 61 15.01 12.79 -11.30
N ASP A 62 15.57 12.94 -10.10
CA ASP A 62 16.30 14.16 -9.69
C ASP A 62 17.52 14.44 -10.58
N ALA A 63 18.17 13.38 -11.08
CA ALA A 63 19.26 13.52 -12.04
C ALA A 63 18.80 14.15 -13.37
N LEU A 64 17.60 13.80 -13.85
CA LEU A 64 17.01 14.43 -15.05
C LEU A 64 16.70 15.90 -14.80
N MET A 65 16.21 16.27 -13.61
CA MET A 65 15.94 17.67 -13.23
C MET A 65 17.17 18.57 -13.39
N ARG A 66 18.36 18.06 -13.04
CA ARG A 66 19.63 18.83 -13.14
C ARG A 66 20.08 19.07 -14.57
N THR A 67 19.53 18.33 -15.54
CA THR A 67 19.85 18.47 -16.97
C THR A 67 18.84 19.34 -17.73
N ILE A 68 17.86 19.92 -17.03
CA ILE A 68 16.85 20.79 -17.64
C ILE A 68 17.47 22.12 -18.05
N VAL A 69 17.68 22.30 -19.35
CA VAL A 69 18.06 23.58 -19.96
C VAL A 69 16.80 24.32 -20.43
N PRO A 70 16.61 25.61 -20.07
CA PRO A 70 15.46 26.40 -20.52
C PRO A 70 15.40 26.49 -22.05
N GLY A 71 14.26 26.15 -22.65
CA GLY A 71 14.03 26.24 -24.10
C GLY A 71 14.15 24.94 -24.89
N ASP A 72 14.49 23.81 -24.24
CA ASP A 72 14.54 22.48 -24.86
C ASP A 72 13.42 21.54 -24.34
N LYS A 73 13.21 20.40 -25.00
CA LYS A 73 12.28 19.33 -24.59
C LYS A 73 12.65 18.66 -23.26
N SER A 74 13.67 19.13 -22.57
CA SER A 74 14.16 18.59 -21.30
C SER A 74 13.07 18.54 -20.21
N GLN A 75 12.20 19.56 -20.14
CA GLN A 75 11.07 19.59 -19.21
C GLN A 75 10.01 18.52 -19.52
N SER A 76 9.69 18.30 -20.80
CA SER A 76 8.69 17.29 -21.18
C SER A 76 9.23 15.87 -20.98
N ILE A 77 10.53 15.65 -21.20
CA ILE A 77 11.20 14.38 -20.91
C ILE A 77 11.15 14.07 -19.41
N TYR A 78 11.46 15.04 -18.56
CA TYR A 78 11.35 14.89 -17.10
C TYR A 78 9.91 14.55 -16.67
N LEU A 79 8.93 15.30 -17.15
CA LEU A 79 7.51 15.03 -16.82
C LEU A 79 7.09 13.64 -17.28
N ALA A 80 7.45 13.24 -18.50
CA ALA A 80 7.15 11.90 -19.02
C ALA A 80 7.75 10.80 -18.13
N ALA A 81 8.99 10.95 -17.68
CA ALA A 81 9.65 9.98 -16.81
C ALA A 81 8.98 9.90 -15.43
N VAL A 82 8.61 11.03 -14.83
CA VAL A 82 7.88 11.06 -13.55
C VAL A 82 6.49 10.42 -13.69
N PHE A 83 5.74 10.74 -14.74
CA PHE A 83 4.42 10.15 -14.98
C PHE A 83 4.50 8.65 -15.28
N SER A 84 5.51 8.19 -16.02
CA SER A 84 5.75 6.76 -16.26
C SER A 84 5.98 6.02 -14.95
N CYS A 85 6.86 6.55 -14.08
CA CYS A 85 7.10 5.97 -12.76
C CYS A 85 5.83 5.93 -11.89
N LEU A 86 5.03 7.01 -11.91
CA LEU A 86 3.75 7.06 -11.19
C LEU A 86 2.77 6.01 -11.70
N SER A 87 2.69 5.81 -13.02
CA SER A 87 1.84 4.79 -13.64
C SER A 87 2.26 3.40 -13.20
N GLU A 88 3.53 3.04 -13.37
CA GLU A 88 4.06 1.72 -13.01
C GLU A 88 3.83 1.36 -11.55
N ARG A 89 4.06 2.31 -10.63
CA ARG A 89 3.81 2.12 -9.19
C ARG A 89 2.33 1.97 -8.87
N SER A 90 1.46 2.71 -9.55
CA SER A 90 0.02 2.64 -9.37
C SER A 90 -0.53 1.31 -9.85
N ASP A 91 -0.07 0.82 -11.01
CA ASP A 91 -0.45 -0.49 -11.56
C ASP A 91 0.02 -1.64 -10.65
N ALA A 92 1.26 -1.56 -10.17
CA ALA A 92 1.79 -2.54 -9.22
C ALA A 92 1.00 -2.57 -7.90
N LEU A 93 0.58 -1.40 -7.39
CA LEU A 93 -0.27 -1.31 -6.21
C LEU A 93 -1.66 -1.89 -6.45
N MET A 94 -2.31 -1.52 -7.56
CA MET A 94 -3.62 -2.04 -7.94
C MET A 94 -3.61 -3.57 -8.05
N HIS A 95 -2.58 -4.14 -8.68
CA HIS A 95 -2.42 -5.59 -8.77
C HIS A 95 -2.31 -6.24 -7.39
N LYS A 96 -1.49 -5.69 -6.48
CA LYS A 96 -1.33 -6.21 -5.11
C LYS A 96 -2.62 -6.11 -4.29
N LEU A 97 -3.32 -4.96 -4.36
CA LEU A 97 -4.59 -4.76 -3.67
C LEU A 97 -5.65 -5.72 -4.17
N SER A 98 -5.72 -5.93 -5.49
CA SER A 98 -6.70 -6.82 -6.08
C SER A 98 -6.45 -8.29 -5.74
N LEU A 99 -5.19 -8.71 -5.60
CA LEU A 99 -4.84 -10.01 -5.02
C LEU A 99 -5.28 -10.13 -3.55
N ALA A 100 -5.03 -9.10 -2.74
CA ALA A 100 -5.45 -9.10 -1.33
C ALA A 100 -6.98 -9.20 -1.19
N VAL A 101 -7.72 -8.41 -1.96
CA VAL A 101 -9.21 -8.46 -2.01
C VAL A 101 -9.69 -9.86 -2.41
N THR A 102 -9.04 -10.47 -3.39
CA THR A 102 -9.35 -11.85 -3.83
C THR A 102 -9.12 -12.86 -2.69
N GLY A 103 -8.00 -12.74 -1.97
CA GLY A 103 -7.70 -13.56 -0.80
C GLY A 103 -8.72 -13.38 0.33
N TYR A 104 -9.05 -12.15 0.71
CA TYR A 104 -10.04 -11.87 1.76
C TYR A 104 -11.43 -12.37 1.39
N ARG A 105 -11.83 -12.21 0.13
CA ARG A 105 -13.11 -12.74 -0.34
C ARG A 105 -13.16 -14.26 -0.23
N ASN A 106 -12.08 -14.95 -0.62
CA ASN A 106 -12.01 -16.41 -0.48
C ASN A 106 -12.11 -16.85 0.99
N VAL A 107 -11.33 -16.22 1.89
CA VAL A 107 -11.39 -16.52 3.33
C VAL A 107 -12.80 -16.29 3.88
N SER A 108 -13.44 -15.18 3.51
CA SER A 108 -14.82 -14.88 3.91
C SER A 108 -15.82 -15.93 3.38
N CYS A 109 -15.65 -16.36 2.13
CA CYS A 109 -16.49 -17.39 1.53
C CYS A 109 -16.34 -18.73 2.24
N VAL A 110 -15.10 -19.18 2.49
CA VAL A 110 -14.81 -20.43 3.18
C VAL A 110 -15.38 -20.44 4.60
N GLN A 111 -15.18 -19.37 5.37
CA GLN A 111 -15.74 -19.26 6.72
C GLN A 111 -17.27 -19.29 6.73
N LYS A 112 -17.91 -18.71 5.70
CA LYS A 112 -19.36 -18.75 5.55
C LYS A 112 -19.87 -20.13 5.14
N ALA A 113 -19.16 -20.82 4.25
CA ALA A 113 -19.50 -22.19 3.87
C ALA A 113 -19.38 -23.14 5.07
N GLU A 114 -18.30 -23.01 5.85
CA GLU A 114 -18.08 -23.77 7.08
C GLU A 114 -19.18 -23.53 8.12
N SER A 115 -19.56 -22.26 8.35
CA SER A 115 -20.61 -21.92 9.32
C SER A 115 -22.01 -22.41 8.91
N GLU A 116 -22.25 -22.57 7.60
CA GLU A 116 -23.49 -23.08 7.03
C GLU A 116 -23.46 -24.60 6.76
N GLY A 117 -22.35 -25.28 7.08
CA GLY A 117 -22.17 -26.71 6.84
C GLY A 117 -22.15 -27.11 5.37
N ARG A 118 -21.82 -26.18 4.47
CA ARG A 118 -21.70 -26.39 3.01
C ARG A 118 -20.25 -26.68 2.63
N THR A 119 -20.05 -27.35 1.49
CA THR A 119 -18.70 -27.53 0.92
C THR A 119 -18.17 -26.21 0.34
N ASP A 120 -16.86 -26.06 0.26
CA ASP A 120 -16.17 -24.85 -0.20
C ASP A 120 -15.87 -24.85 -1.71
N ASP A 121 -16.43 -25.79 -2.47
CA ASP A 121 -16.18 -25.99 -3.90
C ASP A 121 -16.46 -24.72 -4.73
N GLU A 122 -17.54 -24.01 -4.41
CA GLU A 122 -17.90 -22.73 -5.06
C GLU A 122 -16.88 -21.62 -4.75
N CYS A 123 -16.37 -21.56 -3.51
CA CYS A 123 -15.36 -20.59 -3.11
C CYS A 123 -14.05 -20.82 -3.86
N LYS A 124 -13.65 -22.09 -3.99
CA LYS A 124 -12.45 -22.50 -4.72
C LYS A 124 -12.55 -22.17 -6.20
N LYS A 125 -13.70 -22.45 -6.82
CA LYS A 125 -13.95 -22.09 -8.22
C LYS A 125 -13.86 -20.58 -8.45
N GLU A 126 -14.48 -19.78 -7.58
CA GLU A 126 -14.44 -18.31 -7.71
C GLU A 126 -13.01 -17.76 -7.52
N LEU A 127 -12.22 -18.36 -6.62
CA LEU A 127 -10.81 -18.02 -6.45
C LEU A 127 -10.02 -18.29 -7.72
N ASP A 128 -10.17 -19.48 -8.32
CA ASP A 128 -9.44 -19.87 -9.53
C ASP A 128 -9.77 -18.95 -10.72
N GLU A 129 -11.05 -18.60 -10.92
CA GLU A 129 -11.47 -17.65 -11.96
C GLU A 129 -10.84 -16.26 -11.77
N ARG A 130 -10.80 -15.74 -10.53
CA ARG A 130 -10.18 -14.45 -10.23
C ARG A 130 -8.66 -14.48 -10.39
N MET A 131 -8.02 -15.58 -10.02
CA MET A 131 -6.58 -15.76 -10.17
C MET A 131 -6.17 -15.86 -11.64
N LEU A 132 -7.01 -16.44 -12.50
CA LEU A 132 -6.82 -16.42 -13.96
C LEU A 132 -6.89 -15.00 -14.52
N MET A 133 -7.86 -14.20 -14.07
CA MET A 133 -7.96 -12.78 -14.47
C MET A 133 -6.73 -11.96 -14.05
N HIS A 134 -6.18 -12.20 -12.85
CA HIS A 134 -4.93 -11.55 -12.40
C HIS A 134 -3.74 -11.88 -13.29
N ARG A 135 -3.60 -13.15 -13.69
CA ARG A 135 -2.51 -13.56 -14.60
C ARG A 135 -2.64 -12.87 -15.96
N ALA A 136 -3.85 -12.82 -16.52
CA ALA A 136 -4.10 -12.16 -17.80
C ALA A 136 -3.80 -10.65 -17.74
N LEU A 137 -4.20 -9.96 -16.66
CA LEU A 137 -3.91 -8.54 -16.45
C LEU A 137 -2.41 -8.26 -16.31
N LYS A 138 -1.67 -9.14 -15.61
CA LYS A 138 -0.23 -9.03 -15.48
C LYS A 138 0.50 -9.17 -16.82
N GLU A 139 0.05 -10.07 -17.69
CA GLU A 139 0.61 -10.26 -19.03
C GLU A 139 0.35 -9.08 -19.97
N LEU A 140 -0.80 -8.39 -19.81
CA LEU A 140 -1.14 -7.17 -20.56
C LEU A 140 -0.34 -5.95 -20.08
N SER A 141 -0.09 -5.83 -18.78
CA SER A 141 0.70 -4.73 -18.19
C SER A 141 2.21 -4.86 -18.42
N SER A 142 2.70 -6.05 -18.76
CA SER A 142 4.13 -6.34 -19.02
C SER A 142 4.55 -6.12 -20.48
N LYS A 143 3.68 -5.60 -21.34
CA LYS A 143 3.92 -5.27 -22.76
C LYS A 143 3.94 -3.77 -22.97
#